data_AF-A0A1J3JHH9-F1
#
_entry.id   AF-A0A1J3JHH9-F1
#
_cell.length_a   1.000
_cell.length_b   1.000
_cell.length_c   1.000
_cell.angle_alpha   90.00
_cell.angle_beta   90.00
_cell.angle_gamma   90.00
#
_symmetry.space_group_name_H-M   'P 1'
#
loop_
_entity.id
_entity.type
_entity.pdbx_description
1 polymer ?
#
loop_
_entity_poly.entity_id
_entity_poly.type
_entity_poly.pdbx_seq_one_letter_code
_entity_poly.pdbx_strand_id
1 'polypeptide(L)'
;MAKLPRERTSVMTIVRDPIARVLSTYEFSVEVAARFLVHPNLTSATRMSSRIRKSNVISTLDIWPWKYLVPWMREDLFARRDARKSKGVVVIEDDNPYDMEEMLMPLHKYLDTPTAHDIIHNGATFQIAGLTNNSHLSEAHEVRHCVQKYKSLGEPVLQVAKRRLDSMLYVGLTEEHRESASLFANVVGSQVLSHVVPSNATAKTKTTKSEASVTVTDSGSDKSEIQNGTSEVALNKTEAKSGNMTVKTLMEVYEGCITHLRKSQGTRRVNSLKRISPANFTRGTRTRVPNEVIQQIKSLNNLDVELYKYAKEIFVKEHELVSKKLVSTSKRSIVDLQNELRSVFGGMDDEKMWKFVSVALMLLLLFLLFLFVNARRRRTSKVKI
;
A
#
# COMPACT_ATOMS: atom_id res chain seq x y z
N MET A 1 0.47 -21.64 20.76
CA MET A 1 0.21 -20.86 19.51
C MET A 1 -0.99 -19.96 19.73
N ALA A 2 -0.85 -18.64 19.61
CA ALA A 2 -1.99 -17.74 19.56
C ALA A 2 -2.55 -17.74 18.12
N LYS A 3 -3.57 -18.56 17.86
CA LYS A 3 -4.31 -18.51 16.57
C LYS A 3 -5.02 -17.15 16.45
N LEU A 4 -5.34 -16.73 15.22
CA LEU A 4 -6.17 -15.53 14.99
C LEU A 4 -7.48 -15.61 15.78
N PRO A 5 -8.08 -14.47 16.19
CA PRO A 5 -9.36 -14.46 16.90
C PRO A 5 -10.41 -15.24 16.12
N ARG A 6 -10.96 -16.33 16.69
CA ARG A 6 -11.89 -17.22 15.96
C ARG A 6 -13.19 -16.52 15.54
N GLU A 7 -13.51 -15.41 16.20
CA GLU A 7 -14.67 -14.55 15.95
C GLU A 7 -14.47 -13.57 14.77
N ARG A 8 -13.22 -13.31 14.35
CA ARG A 8 -12.91 -12.45 13.20
C ARG A 8 -12.54 -13.27 11.97
N THR A 9 -13.01 -12.83 10.81
CA THR A 9 -12.63 -13.36 9.51
C THR A 9 -11.17 -13.03 9.23
N SER A 10 -10.38 -13.99 8.74
CA SER A 10 -8.96 -13.81 8.35
C SER A 10 -8.76 -12.98 7.07
N VAL A 11 -9.54 -11.90 6.91
CA VAL A 11 -9.47 -10.92 5.82
C VAL A 11 -9.15 -9.57 6.43
N MET A 12 -8.27 -8.82 5.78
CA MET A 12 -7.95 -7.43 6.09
C MET A 12 -8.24 -6.56 4.87
N THR A 13 -8.54 -5.28 5.09
CA THR A 13 -8.76 -4.32 4.01
C THR A 13 -8.16 -2.96 4.34
N ILE A 14 -7.94 -2.15 3.30
CA ILE A 14 -7.60 -0.73 3.44
C ILE A 14 -8.61 0.05 2.61
N VAL A 15 -9.50 0.78 3.29
CA VAL A 15 -10.51 1.63 2.65
C VAL A 15 -9.86 2.95 2.26
N ARG A 16 -10.54 3.74 1.43
CA ARG A 16 -9.99 4.96 0.84
C ARG A 16 -11.07 6.02 0.67
N ASP A 17 -10.67 7.28 0.78
CA ASP A 17 -11.54 8.39 0.40
C ASP A 17 -12.09 8.21 -1.03
N PRO A 18 -13.42 8.28 -1.25
CA PRO A 18 -14.02 7.98 -2.55
C PRO A 18 -13.57 8.95 -3.65
N ILE A 19 -13.36 10.23 -3.32
CA ILE A 19 -12.92 11.23 -4.29
C ILE A 19 -11.45 10.97 -4.64
N ALA A 20 -10.60 10.74 -3.63
CA ALA A 20 -9.21 10.41 -3.84
C ALA A 20 -9.03 9.07 -4.59
N ARG A 21 -9.90 8.08 -4.34
CA ARG A 21 -9.98 6.80 -5.05
C ARG A 21 -10.25 7.06 -6.53
N VAL A 22 -11.41 7.62 -6.86
CA VAL A 22 -11.88 7.86 -8.24
C VAL A 22 -10.85 8.69 -9.04
N LEU A 23 -10.36 9.81 -8.50
CA LEU A 23 -9.34 10.62 -9.17
C LEU A 23 -8.07 9.82 -9.46
N SER A 24 -7.59 9.00 -8.52
CA SER A 24 -6.42 8.16 -8.78
C SER A 24 -6.67 6.97 -9.70
N THR A 25 -7.91 6.46 -9.77
CA THR A 25 -8.30 5.40 -10.72
C THR A 25 -8.24 5.93 -12.15
N TYR A 26 -8.76 7.14 -12.37
CA TYR A 26 -8.59 7.91 -13.61
C TYR A 26 -7.09 8.13 -13.92
N GLU A 27 -6.36 8.82 -13.04
CA GLU A 27 -4.93 9.15 -13.21
C GLU A 27 -4.08 7.91 -13.54
N PHE A 28 -4.29 6.79 -12.83
CA PHE A 28 -3.51 5.57 -13.03
C PHE A 28 -3.93 4.80 -14.28
N SER A 29 -5.23 4.76 -14.64
CA SER A 29 -5.67 4.15 -15.89
C SER A 29 -5.08 4.86 -17.11
N VAL A 30 -5.06 6.21 -17.09
CA VAL A 30 -4.38 7.04 -18.10
C VAL A 30 -2.86 6.83 -18.08
N GLU A 31 -2.21 6.86 -16.91
CA GLU A 31 -0.75 6.69 -16.79
C GLU A 31 -0.29 5.34 -17.35
N VAL A 32 -0.99 4.24 -17.03
CA VAL A 32 -0.63 2.90 -17.52
C VAL A 32 -0.98 2.74 -19.00
N ALA A 33 -2.10 3.30 -19.47
CA ALA A 33 -2.47 3.29 -20.88
C ALA A 33 -1.46 4.05 -21.76
N ALA A 34 -0.98 5.22 -21.31
CA ALA A 34 -0.01 6.05 -22.02
C ALA A 34 1.32 5.33 -22.33
N ARG A 35 1.70 4.33 -21.53
CA ARG A 35 2.90 3.49 -21.75
C ARG A 35 2.86 2.80 -23.12
N PHE A 36 1.67 2.40 -23.58
CA PHE A 36 1.50 1.69 -24.85
C PHE A 36 1.61 2.61 -26.08
N LEU A 37 1.58 3.93 -25.93
CA LEU A 37 1.76 4.89 -27.04
C LEU A 37 3.18 4.89 -27.63
N VAL A 38 4.09 4.06 -27.10
CA VAL A 38 5.36 3.69 -27.76
C VAL A 38 5.15 2.88 -29.05
N HIS A 39 4.03 2.16 -29.17
CA HIS A 39 3.73 1.36 -30.35
C HIS A 39 3.11 2.21 -31.48
N PRO A 40 3.37 1.89 -32.76
CA PRO A 40 2.89 2.67 -33.90
C PRO A 40 1.37 2.70 -34.01
N ASN A 41 0.67 1.63 -33.61
CA ASN A 41 -0.79 1.52 -33.61
C ASN A 41 -1.28 0.56 -32.49
N LEU A 42 -2.59 0.58 -32.23
CA LEU A 42 -3.24 -0.23 -31.20
C LEU A 42 -3.01 -1.74 -31.40
N THR A 43 -3.11 -2.22 -32.65
CA THR A 43 -2.89 -3.64 -32.99
C THR A 43 -1.49 -4.12 -32.60
N SER A 44 -0.46 -3.30 -32.82
CA SER A 44 0.91 -3.58 -32.38
C SER A 44 1.02 -3.62 -30.84
N ALA A 45 0.42 -2.65 -30.14
CA ALA A 45 0.39 -2.64 -28.68
C ALA A 45 -0.29 -3.89 -28.09
N THR A 46 -1.47 -4.26 -28.60
CA THR A 46 -2.23 -5.43 -28.14
C THR A 46 -1.48 -6.74 -28.43
N ARG A 47 -0.90 -6.90 -29.62
CA ARG A 47 -0.11 -8.09 -29.99
C ARG A 47 1.17 -8.24 -29.16
N MET A 48 1.82 -7.15 -28.76
CA MET A 48 2.99 -7.22 -27.88
C MET A 48 2.58 -7.44 -26.41
N SER A 49 1.43 -6.91 -25.99
CA SER A 49 0.89 -7.13 -24.64
C SER A 49 0.61 -8.61 -24.33
N SER A 50 0.14 -9.38 -25.32
CA SER A 50 -0.12 -10.82 -25.15
C SER A 50 1.15 -11.67 -25.27
N ARG A 51 2.14 -11.26 -26.08
CA ARG A 51 3.39 -12.00 -26.30
C ARG A 51 4.40 -11.87 -25.16
N ILE A 52 4.51 -10.72 -24.50
CA ILE A 52 5.47 -10.50 -23.40
C ILE A 52 4.87 -10.96 -22.05
N ARG A 53 4.43 -12.22 -21.99
CA ARG A 53 4.00 -12.89 -20.76
C ARG A 53 5.11 -13.81 -20.25
N LYS A 54 6.01 -13.28 -19.41
CA LYS A 54 6.89 -14.12 -18.60
C LYS A 54 6.03 -14.81 -17.55
N SER A 55 6.11 -16.14 -17.44
CA SER A 55 5.29 -16.97 -16.54
C SER A 55 5.23 -16.48 -15.09
N ASN A 56 6.33 -15.88 -14.60
CA ASN A 56 6.48 -15.44 -13.22
C ASN A 56 6.24 -13.92 -13.02
N VAL A 57 5.60 -13.22 -13.98
CA VAL A 57 5.36 -11.76 -13.90
C VAL A 57 3.90 -11.43 -14.15
N ILE A 58 3.18 -11.04 -13.09
CA ILE A 58 1.79 -10.56 -13.18
C ILE A 58 1.78 -9.16 -13.80
N SER A 59 1.03 -8.96 -14.89
CA SER A 59 0.86 -7.64 -15.51
C SER A 59 -0.20 -6.82 -14.78
N THR A 60 -0.11 -5.49 -14.87
CA THR A 60 -1.24 -4.61 -14.55
C THR A 60 -2.47 -4.93 -15.43
N LEU A 61 -2.27 -5.49 -16.62
CA LEU A 61 -3.35 -5.94 -17.50
C LEU A 61 -4.06 -7.23 -17.03
N ASP A 62 -3.54 -7.94 -16.04
CA ASP A 62 -4.13 -9.19 -15.52
C ASP A 62 -4.91 -8.98 -14.19
N ILE A 63 -4.82 -7.79 -13.59
CA ILE A 63 -5.34 -7.48 -12.24
C ILE A 63 -6.61 -6.64 -12.32
N TRP A 64 -7.65 -6.95 -11.53
CA TRP A 64 -8.84 -6.11 -11.39
C TRP A 64 -8.56 -4.84 -10.56
N PRO A 65 -9.09 -3.65 -10.90
CA PRO A 65 -9.95 -3.33 -12.06
C PRO A 65 -9.19 -3.06 -13.37
N TRP A 66 -7.86 -2.96 -13.30
CA TRP A 66 -6.99 -2.48 -14.37
C TRP A 66 -7.04 -3.29 -15.67
N LYS A 67 -7.32 -4.60 -15.60
CA LYS A 67 -7.56 -5.47 -16.76
C LYS A 67 -8.66 -4.99 -17.71
N TYR A 68 -9.59 -4.16 -17.23
CA TYR A 68 -10.63 -3.52 -18.03
C TYR A 68 -10.31 -2.05 -18.31
N LEU A 69 -9.92 -1.29 -17.27
CA LEU A 69 -9.71 0.16 -17.36
C LEU A 69 -8.52 0.55 -18.26
N VAL A 70 -7.45 -0.25 -18.27
CA VAL A 70 -6.23 0.07 -19.03
C VAL A 70 -6.39 -0.21 -20.54
N PRO A 71 -6.97 -1.34 -21.00
CA PRO A 71 -7.31 -1.51 -22.41
C PRO A 71 -8.22 -0.41 -22.96
N TRP A 72 -9.30 -0.08 -22.24
CA TRP A 72 -10.24 0.96 -22.60
C TRP A 72 -9.58 2.35 -22.72
N MET A 73 -8.83 2.79 -21.69
CA MET A 73 -8.11 4.07 -21.78
C MET A 73 -6.96 4.07 -22.81
N ARG A 74 -6.41 2.89 -23.15
CA ARG A 74 -5.43 2.76 -24.23
C ARG A 74 -6.10 3.01 -25.58
N GLU A 75 -7.30 2.49 -25.81
CA GLU A 75 -8.06 2.74 -27.05
C GLU A 75 -8.38 4.22 -27.23
N ASP A 76 -8.86 4.91 -26.19
CA ASP A 76 -9.09 6.37 -26.18
C ASP A 76 -7.81 7.15 -26.52
N LEU A 77 -6.70 6.87 -25.83
CA LEU A 77 -5.43 7.57 -26.07
C LEU A 77 -4.83 7.31 -27.45
N PHE A 78 -5.02 6.11 -28.02
CA PHE A 78 -4.61 5.83 -29.40
C PHE A 78 -5.46 6.61 -30.41
N ALA A 79 -6.79 6.59 -30.27
CA ALA A 79 -7.71 7.32 -31.13
C ALA A 79 -7.40 8.83 -31.15
N ARG A 80 -7.22 9.45 -29.97
CA ARG A 80 -6.87 10.86 -29.84
C ARG A 80 -5.51 11.19 -30.43
N ARG A 81 -4.48 10.38 -30.14
CA ARG A 81 -3.14 10.58 -30.71
C ARG A 81 -3.17 10.56 -32.25
N ASP A 82 -3.93 9.65 -32.83
CA ASP A 82 -3.97 9.49 -34.28
C ASP A 82 -4.90 10.51 -34.96
N ALA A 83 -5.95 10.98 -34.28
CA ALA A 83 -6.72 12.17 -34.67
C ALA A 83 -5.89 13.47 -34.62
N ARG A 84 -5.04 13.66 -33.59
CA ARG A 84 -4.10 14.80 -33.54
C ARG A 84 -3.13 14.77 -34.74
N LYS A 85 -2.60 13.59 -35.11
CA LYS A 85 -1.75 13.45 -36.31
C LYS A 85 -2.48 13.82 -37.60
N SER A 86 -3.77 13.47 -37.76
CA SER A 86 -4.53 13.82 -38.97
C SER A 86 -4.93 15.31 -39.02
N LYS A 87 -5.08 15.97 -37.87
CA LYS A 87 -5.29 17.43 -37.77
C LYS A 87 -4.00 18.23 -38.02
N GLY A 88 -2.83 17.65 -37.79
CA GLY A 88 -1.54 18.32 -37.91
C GLY A 88 -1.17 19.12 -36.66
N VAL A 89 -1.26 20.45 -36.72
CA VAL A 89 -0.99 21.32 -35.56
C VAL A 89 -2.25 21.40 -34.70
N VAL A 90 -2.15 20.93 -33.46
CA VAL A 90 -3.20 21.07 -32.45
C VAL A 90 -2.65 21.93 -31.31
N VAL A 91 -3.19 23.14 -31.16
CA VAL A 91 -2.90 24.00 -30.01
C VAL A 91 -3.71 23.48 -28.82
N ILE A 92 -3.08 23.42 -27.65
CA ILE A 92 -3.69 22.96 -26.40
C ILE A 92 -3.55 24.12 -25.42
N GLU A 93 -4.61 24.93 -25.34
CA GLU A 93 -4.64 26.16 -24.55
C GLU A 93 -4.97 25.90 -23.08
N ASP A 94 -5.75 24.85 -22.79
CA ASP A 94 -6.09 24.43 -21.44
C ASP A 94 -4.90 23.73 -20.74
N ASP A 95 -4.63 24.15 -19.49
CA ASP A 95 -3.60 23.60 -18.62
C ASP A 95 -4.16 22.67 -17.53
N ASN A 96 -5.47 22.41 -17.54
CA ASN A 96 -6.15 21.48 -16.65
C ASN A 96 -6.04 20.02 -17.13
N PRO A 97 -5.23 19.15 -16.50
CA PRO A 97 -5.04 17.77 -16.97
C PRO A 97 -6.30 16.89 -16.82
N TYR A 98 -7.37 17.41 -16.24
CA TYR A 98 -8.66 16.73 -16.11
C TYR A 98 -9.68 17.09 -17.21
N ASP A 99 -9.38 18.04 -18.11
CA ASP A 99 -10.34 18.48 -19.17
C ASP A 99 -9.75 18.59 -20.60
N MET A 100 -8.46 18.26 -20.80
CA MET A 100 -7.76 18.25 -22.10
C MET A 100 -8.29 17.20 -23.12
N GLU A 101 -9.51 17.36 -23.66
CA GLU A 101 -10.16 16.42 -24.59
C GLU A 101 -9.28 16.08 -25.81
N GLU A 102 -8.57 17.03 -26.43
CA GLU A 102 -7.66 16.72 -27.56
C GLU A 102 -6.54 15.74 -27.17
N MET A 103 -6.16 15.68 -25.89
CA MET A 103 -5.08 14.81 -25.39
C MET A 103 -5.57 13.45 -24.90
N LEU A 104 -6.62 13.44 -24.09
CA LEU A 104 -7.12 12.31 -23.30
C LEU A 104 -8.63 12.51 -22.98
N MET A 105 -9.36 11.45 -22.62
CA MET A 105 -10.75 11.60 -22.19
C MET A 105 -10.86 12.49 -20.94
N PRO A 106 -11.63 13.60 -20.97
CA PRO A 106 -11.88 14.43 -19.81
C PRO A 106 -12.49 13.64 -18.65
N LEU A 107 -12.22 14.08 -17.41
CA LEU A 107 -12.70 13.43 -16.21
C LEU A 107 -14.25 13.42 -16.14
N HIS A 108 -14.91 14.51 -16.52
CA HIS A 108 -16.38 14.59 -16.51
C HIS A 108 -17.00 13.51 -17.43
N LYS A 109 -16.39 13.30 -18.61
CA LYS A 109 -16.77 12.33 -19.63
C LYS A 109 -16.43 10.90 -19.24
N TYR A 110 -15.27 10.71 -18.62
CA TYR A 110 -14.82 9.43 -18.05
C TYR A 110 -15.82 8.90 -17.02
N LEU A 111 -16.30 9.76 -16.12
CA LEU A 111 -17.26 9.39 -15.06
C LEU A 111 -18.60 8.90 -15.60
N ASP A 112 -19.10 9.47 -16.69
CA ASP A 112 -20.41 9.14 -17.28
C ASP A 112 -20.39 7.85 -18.13
N THR A 113 -19.21 7.27 -18.37
CA THR A 113 -19.10 6.09 -19.25
C THR A 113 -19.66 4.80 -18.63
N PRO A 114 -20.21 3.88 -19.44
CA PRO A 114 -20.63 2.56 -18.97
C PRO A 114 -19.54 1.80 -18.21
N THR A 115 -18.26 1.96 -18.61
CA THR A 115 -17.11 1.34 -17.94
C THR A 115 -16.84 1.95 -16.56
N ALA A 116 -17.00 3.25 -16.38
CA ALA A 116 -16.91 3.87 -15.05
C ALA A 116 -18.08 3.46 -14.14
N HIS A 117 -19.30 3.40 -14.69
CA HIS A 117 -20.46 2.88 -13.97
C HIS A 117 -20.28 1.42 -13.53
N ASP A 118 -19.88 0.51 -14.43
CA ASP A 118 -19.68 -0.89 -14.10
C ASP A 118 -18.48 -1.15 -13.17
N ILE A 119 -17.44 -0.32 -13.17
CA ILE A 119 -16.18 -0.68 -12.47
C ILE A 119 -15.83 0.24 -11.30
N ILE A 120 -16.09 1.54 -11.44
CA ILE A 120 -15.53 2.57 -10.56
C ILE A 120 -16.55 3.01 -9.52
N HIS A 121 -17.82 3.15 -9.89
CA HIS A 121 -18.84 3.74 -9.04
C HIS A 121 -19.32 2.80 -7.93
N ASN A 122 -19.35 3.31 -6.70
CA ASN A 122 -19.55 2.55 -5.45
C ASN A 122 -18.63 1.31 -5.33
N GLY A 123 -17.43 1.38 -5.95
CA GLY A 123 -16.53 0.26 -6.13
C GLY A 123 -16.03 -0.36 -4.83
N ALA A 124 -15.83 0.41 -3.75
CA ALA A 124 -15.38 -0.13 -2.47
C ALA A 124 -16.51 -0.88 -1.75
N THR A 125 -17.73 -0.32 -1.72
CA THR A 125 -18.92 -0.99 -1.18
C THR A 125 -19.17 -2.30 -1.90
N PHE A 126 -19.15 -2.28 -3.23
CA PHE A 126 -19.35 -3.48 -4.02
C PHE A 126 -18.20 -4.50 -3.88
N GLN A 127 -16.94 -4.07 -3.74
CA GLN A 127 -15.82 -4.98 -3.48
C GLN A 127 -15.99 -5.70 -2.14
N ILE A 128 -16.32 -4.98 -1.06
CA ILE A 128 -16.51 -5.57 0.27
C ILE A 128 -17.79 -6.42 0.33
N ALA A 129 -18.86 -6.02 -0.36
CA ALA A 129 -20.08 -6.82 -0.50
C ALA A 129 -19.91 -8.05 -1.42
N GLY A 130 -18.83 -8.14 -2.21
CA GLY A 130 -18.60 -9.24 -3.17
C GLY A 130 -19.50 -9.15 -4.41
N LEU A 131 -19.84 -7.93 -4.84
CA LEU A 131 -20.77 -7.61 -5.94
C LEU A 131 -20.07 -6.83 -7.07
N THR A 132 -18.90 -7.29 -7.49
CA THR A 132 -18.12 -6.70 -8.58
C THR A 132 -18.31 -7.47 -9.89
N ASN A 133 -17.93 -6.87 -11.02
CA ASN A 133 -17.77 -7.60 -12.29
C ASN A 133 -16.59 -8.61 -12.31
N ASN A 134 -15.97 -8.88 -11.15
CA ASN A 134 -14.96 -9.91 -10.93
C ASN A 134 -15.37 -10.88 -9.79
N SER A 135 -16.63 -10.85 -9.36
CA SER A 135 -17.19 -11.88 -8.49
C SER A 135 -17.37 -13.19 -9.26
N HIS A 136 -17.23 -14.34 -8.59
CA HIS A 136 -17.39 -15.66 -9.21
C HIS A 136 -18.86 -16.11 -9.40
N LEU A 137 -19.81 -15.38 -8.81
CA LEU A 137 -21.25 -15.64 -8.88
C LEU A 137 -21.87 -14.75 -9.96
N SER A 138 -22.60 -15.34 -10.91
CA SER A 138 -23.30 -14.65 -12.00
C SER A 138 -24.29 -13.59 -11.48
N GLU A 139 -25.00 -13.97 -10.42
CA GLU A 139 -26.07 -13.20 -9.77
C GLU A 139 -25.51 -11.92 -9.14
N ALA A 140 -24.21 -11.91 -8.79
CA ALA A 140 -23.53 -10.74 -8.26
C ALA A 140 -23.45 -9.59 -9.28
N HIS A 141 -23.46 -9.90 -10.58
CA HIS A 141 -23.49 -8.91 -11.66
C HIS A 141 -24.92 -8.36 -11.84
N GLU A 142 -25.93 -9.21 -11.75
CA GLU A 142 -27.35 -8.81 -11.82
C GLU A 142 -27.74 -7.92 -10.64
N VAL A 143 -27.39 -8.32 -9.41
CA VAL A 143 -27.61 -7.52 -8.19
C VAL A 143 -26.89 -6.17 -8.28
N ARG A 144 -25.64 -6.14 -8.80
CA ARG A 144 -24.90 -4.90 -9.06
C ARG A 144 -25.67 -3.98 -10.00
N HIS A 145 -26.16 -4.50 -11.13
CA HIS A 145 -26.94 -3.73 -12.10
C HIS A 145 -28.26 -3.22 -11.52
N CYS A 146 -28.98 -4.06 -10.77
CA CYS A 146 -30.20 -3.66 -10.05
C CYS A 146 -29.96 -2.52 -9.06
N VAL A 147 -28.83 -2.53 -8.33
CA VAL A 147 -28.47 -1.46 -7.37
C VAL A 147 -28.07 -0.16 -8.08
N GLN A 148 -27.40 -0.25 -9.23
CA GLN A 148 -27.10 0.93 -10.07
C GLN A 148 -28.39 1.56 -10.62
N LYS A 149 -29.35 0.72 -11.06
CA LYS A 149 -30.64 1.16 -11.62
C LYS A 149 -31.62 1.69 -10.56
N TYR A 150 -31.67 1.05 -9.39
CA TYR A 150 -32.60 1.37 -8.30
C TYR A 150 -31.83 1.72 -7.02
N LYS A 151 -31.56 3.02 -6.84
CA LYS A 151 -30.73 3.54 -5.72
C LYS A 151 -31.21 3.10 -4.32
N SER A 152 -32.49 2.80 -4.15
CA SER A 152 -33.08 2.25 -2.91
C SER A 152 -32.49 0.89 -2.51
N LEU A 153 -32.03 0.08 -3.47
CA LEU A 153 -31.37 -1.21 -3.20
C LEU A 153 -29.91 -1.04 -2.71
N GLY A 154 -29.36 0.18 -2.77
CA GLY A 154 -28.01 0.48 -2.31
C GLY A 154 -27.83 0.37 -0.80
N GLU A 155 -28.85 0.72 0.00
CA GLU A 155 -28.76 0.68 1.47
C GLU A 155 -28.63 -0.76 2.00
N PRO A 156 -29.44 -1.75 1.58
CA PRO A 156 -29.20 -3.16 1.93
C PRO A 156 -27.77 -3.65 1.62
N VAL A 157 -27.21 -3.25 0.47
CA VAL A 157 -25.83 -3.61 0.08
C VAL A 157 -24.79 -2.91 0.95
N LEU A 158 -24.98 -1.64 1.29
CA LEU A 158 -24.15 -0.91 2.23
C LEU A 158 -24.18 -1.55 3.63
N GLN A 159 -25.34 -2.03 4.09
CA GLN A 159 -25.47 -2.75 5.37
C GLN A 159 -24.87 -4.16 5.34
N VAL A 160 -24.75 -4.81 4.19
CA VAL A 160 -23.90 -6.01 4.03
C VAL A 160 -22.42 -5.64 4.08
N ALA A 161 -22.01 -4.55 3.44
CA ALA A 161 -20.61 -4.11 3.42
C ALA A 161 -20.11 -3.65 4.81
N LYS A 162 -20.91 -2.89 5.57
CA LYS A 162 -20.60 -2.45 6.95
C LYS A 162 -20.38 -3.66 7.88
N ARG A 163 -21.35 -4.59 7.95
CA ARG A 163 -21.23 -5.83 8.75
C ARG A 163 -20.01 -6.69 8.40
N ARG A 164 -19.57 -6.67 7.13
CA ARG A 164 -18.34 -7.36 6.70
C ARG A 164 -17.06 -6.64 7.12
N LEU A 165 -17.06 -5.30 7.22
CA LEU A 165 -15.94 -4.56 7.82
C LEU A 165 -15.81 -4.88 9.31
N ASP A 166 -16.93 -4.94 10.04
CA ASP A 166 -16.94 -5.30 11.47
C ASP A 166 -16.36 -6.70 11.74
N SER A 167 -16.62 -7.64 10.82
CA SER A 167 -16.13 -9.02 10.92
C SER A 167 -14.71 -9.23 10.37
N MET A 168 -14.03 -8.22 9.83
CA MET A 168 -12.66 -8.34 9.32
C MET A 168 -11.62 -8.34 10.45
N LEU A 169 -10.48 -8.97 10.22
CA LEU A 169 -9.34 -8.95 11.13
C LEU A 169 -8.84 -7.53 11.39
N TYR A 170 -8.77 -6.72 10.32
CA TYR A 170 -8.27 -5.35 10.36
C TYR A 170 -8.84 -4.48 9.21
N VAL A 171 -9.13 -3.22 9.51
CA VAL A 171 -9.59 -2.20 8.56
C VAL A 171 -8.68 -0.97 8.67
N GLY A 172 -7.90 -0.70 7.62
CA GLY A 172 -7.03 0.48 7.50
C GLY A 172 -7.59 1.59 6.61
N LEU A 173 -6.89 2.72 6.55
CA LEU A 173 -7.20 3.85 5.66
C LEU A 173 -6.01 4.17 4.74
N THR A 174 -6.26 4.45 3.46
CA THR A 174 -5.20 4.76 2.49
C THR A 174 -4.57 6.13 2.73
N GLU A 175 -5.36 7.05 3.27
CA GLU A 175 -4.93 8.40 3.64
C GLU A 175 -3.91 8.30 4.79
N GLU A 176 -4.24 7.56 5.84
CA GLU A 176 -3.35 7.24 6.98
C GLU A 176 -2.56 5.94 6.78
N HIS A 177 -2.01 5.75 5.58
CA HIS A 177 -1.33 4.50 5.16
C HIS A 177 -0.20 4.05 6.11
N ARG A 178 0.60 4.99 6.64
CA ARG A 178 1.73 4.68 7.53
C ARG A 178 1.27 4.20 8.90
N GLU A 179 0.25 4.87 9.46
CA GLU A 179 -0.39 4.48 10.70
C GLU A 179 -1.13 3.14 10.53
N SER A 180 -1.83 2.96 9.40
CA SER A 180 -2.52 1.71 9.06
C SER A 180 -1.57 0.50 9.00
N ALA A 181 -0.40 0.67 8.38
CA ALA A 181 0.63 -0.36 8.37
C ALA A 181 1.17 -0.67 9.79
N SER A 182 1.36 0.36 10.63
CA SER A 182 1.78 0.23 12.03
C SER A 182 0.73 -0.48 12.90
N LEU A 183 -0.55 -0.11 12.78
CA LEU A 183 -1.66 -0.75 13.49
C LEU A 183 -1.82 -2.20 13.06
N PHE A 184 -1.79 -2.49 11.75
CA PHE A 184 -1.80 -3.87 11.26
C PHE A 184 -0.61 -4.68 11.79
N ALA A 185 0.59 -4.11 11.83
CA ALA A 185 1.77 -4.74 12.41
C ALA A 185 1.63 -5.00 13.93
N ASN A 186 0.81 -4.23 14.66
CA ASN A 186 0.44 -4.53 16.05
C ASN A 186 -0.63 -5.64 16.18
N VAL A 187 -1.49 -5.81 15.17
CA VAL A 187 -2.53 -6.87 15.14
C VAL A 187 -1.93 -8.24 14.80
N VAL A 188 -1.12 -8.35 13.73
CA VAL A 188 -0.57 -9.64 13.25
C VAL A 188 0.90 -9.87 13.61
N GLY A 189 1.61 -8.86 14.11
CA GLY A 189 3.07 -8.88 14.26
C GLY A 189 3.57 -10.10 15.03
N SER A 190 3.02 -10.39 16.21
CA SER A 190 3.45 -11.54 17.02
C SER A 190 3.32 -12.90 16.30
N GLN A 191 2.34 -13.05 15.39
CA GLN A 191 2.19 -14.25 14.57
C GLN A 191 3.22 -14.28 13.43
N VAL A 192 3.34 -13.19 12.65
CA VAL A 192 4.33 -13.07 11.56
C VAL A 192 5.74 -13.33 12.10
N LEU A 193 6.08 -12.71 13.23
CA LEU A 193 7.34 -12.90 13.94
C LEU A 193 7.55 -14.35 14.37
N SER A 194 6.52 -15.03 14.89
CA SER A 194 6.62 -16.45 15.28
C SER A 194 6.83 -17.41 14.10
N HIS A 195 6.41 -17.03 12.88
CA HIS A 195 6.68 -17.78 11.65
C HIS A 195 8.02 -17.43 10.99
N VAL A 196 8.62 -16.30 11.37
CA VAL A 196 9.91 -15.80 10.86
C VAL A 196 11.10 -16.32 11.68
N VAL A 197 10.87 -16.88 12.88
CA VAL A 197 11.85 -17.70 13.60
C VAL A 197 12.22 -18.93 12.74
N PRO A 198 13.50 -19.28 12.53
CA PRO A 198 13.86 -20.30 11.55
C PRO A 198 13.47 -21.68 12.05
N SER A 199 12.74 -22.45 11.25
CA SER A 199 12.40 -23.85 11.55
C SER A 199 13.58 -24.81 11.29
N ASN A 200 14.75 -24.47 11.85
CA ASN A 200 16.03 -25.16 11.69
C ASN A 200 16.58 -25.63 13.05
N ALA A 201 15.79 -26.43 13.78
CA ALA A 201 16.18 -27.01 15.08
C ALA A 201 16.09 -28.56 15.13
N THR A 202 15.50 -29.23 14.13
CA THR A 202 15.30 -30.69 14.12
C THR A 202 15.35 -31.30 12.70
N ALA A 203 16.44 -31.04 11.96
CA ALA A 203 16.64 -31.59 10.61
C ALA A 203 18.12 -31.92 10.29
N LYS A 204 18.85 -32.57 11.20
CA LYS A 204 20.15 -33.18 10.88
C LYS A 204 20.07 -34.71 10.86
N THR A 205 20.63 -35.27 9.78
CA THR A 205 21.03 -36.68 9.59
C THR A 205 19.93 -37.68 9.18
N LYS A 206 19.75 -37.88 7.87
CA LYS A 206 20.42 -38.98 7.13
C LYS A 206 20.12 -38.91 5.63
N THR A 207 21.16 -39.10 4.82
CA THR A 207 21.04 -39.26 3.37
C THR A 207 20.67 -40.70 3.04
N THR A 208 19.53 -40.92 2.39
CA THR A 208 19.20 -42.20 1.75
C THR A 208 18.49 -41.90 0.42
N LYS A 209 18.92 -42.54 -0.67
CA LYS A 209 18.20 -42.51 -1.95
C LYS A 209 16.98 -43.43 -1.87
N SER A 210 15.86 -42.99 -2.44
CA SER A 210 14.94 -43.84 -3.21
C SER A 210 14.11 -42.96 -4.14
N GLU A 211 13.72 -43.51 -5.27
CA GLU A 211 13.11 -42.78 -6.39
C GLU A 211 11.59 -42.93 -6.40
N ALA A 212 10.88 -41.89 -6.83
CA ALA A 212 9.51 -41.99 -7.32
C ALA A 212 9.29 -40.94 -8.43
N SER A 213 9.43 -41.40 -9.67
CA SER A 213 8.94 -40.75 -10.90
C SER A 213 7.46 -40.34 -10.73
N VAL A 214 6.90 -39.33 -11.42
CA VAL A 214 6.82 -39.25 -12.90
C VAL A 214 7.06 -37.83 -13.43
N THR A 215 7.85 -37.75 -14.51
CA THR A 215 8.07 -36.57 -15.35
C THR A 215 7.18 -36.53 -16.59
N VAL A 216 6.90 -35.33 -17.10
CA VAL A 216 6.67 -35.09 -18.54
C VAL A 216 7.44 -33.82 -18.95
N THR A 217 8.61 -34.02 -19.56
CA THR A 217 9.30 -33.08 -20.46
C THR A 217 8.84 -33.39 -21.91
N ASP A 218 9.27 -32.78 -23.02
CA ASP A 218 10.23 -31.70 -23.36
C ASP A 218 9.67 -30.99 -24.65
N SER A 219 10.28 -30.08 -25.43
CA SER A 219 11.61 -29.46 -25.56
C SER A 219 11.47 -28.00 -26.04
N GLY A 220 12.57 -27.24 -26.15
CA GLY A 220 12.55 -25.94 -26.84
C GLY A 220 13.81 -25.08 -26.73
N SER A 221 14.97 -25.62 -27.12
CA SER A 221 16.23 -24.84 -27.18
C SER A 221 16.16 -23.74 -28.26
N ASP A 222 16.60 -22.52 -27.95
CA ASP A 222 17.88 -22.05 -28.51
C ASP A 222 18.42 -20.74 -27.90
N LYS A 223 19.73 -20.54 -28.09
CA LYS A 223 20.53 -19.49 -27.44
C LYS A 223 20.58 -18.23 -28.31
N SER A 224 20.40 -17.07 -27.68
CA SER A 224 21.06 -15.83 -28.13
C SER A 224 21.45 -14.98 -26.92
N GLU A 225 22.64 -14.40 -26.97
CA GLU A 225 23.20 -13.64 -25.85
C GLU A 225 22.56 -12.26 -25.78
N ILE A 226 21.96 -11.93 -24.63
CA ILE A 226 21.53 -10.58 -24.30
C ILE A 226 22.07 -10.24 -22.91
N GLN A 227 22.89 -9.19 -22.85
CA GLN A 227 23.37 -8.57 -21.62
C GLN A 227 22.19 -8.01 -20.82
N ASN A 228 21.51 -8.87 -20.07
CA ASN A 228 20.53 -8.45 -19.09
C ASN A 228 21.27 -7.87 -17.89
N GLY A 229 20.91 -6.64 -17.52
CA GLY A 229 21.25 -6.06 -16.22
C GLY A 229 20.52 -6.78 -15.09
N THR A 230 20.87 -8.05 -14.87
CA THR A 230 20.53 -8.78 -13.66
C THR A 230 21.29 -8.14 -12.52
N SER A 231 20.70 -7.13 -11.89
CA SER A 231 21.06 -6.79 -10.53
C SER A 231 20.69 -7.98 -9.66
N GLU A 232 21.68 -8.86 -9.46
CA GLU A 232 21.67 -9.88 -8.43
C GLU A 232 21.15 -9.24 -7.14
N VAL A 233 20.32 -9.97 -6.40
CA VAL A 233 19.87 -9.48 -5.10
C VAL A 233 21.07 -9.54 -4.17
N ALA A 234 21.78 -8.42 -4.06
CA ALA A 234 22.83 -8.20 -3.09
C ALA A 234 22.21 -8.17 -1.68
N LEU A 235 21.89 -9.35 -1.16
CA LEU A 235 21.51 -9.67 0.23
C LEU A 235 22.67 -9.42 1.22
N ASN A 236 23.60 -8.55 0.85
CA ASN A 236 24.79 -8.21 1.59
C ASN A 236 24.44 -7.25 2.73
N LYS A 237 24.31 -7.84 3.93
CA LYS A 237 24.20 -7.16 5.24
C LYS A 237 22.88 -6.44 5.57
N THR A 238 21.75 -7.10 5.35
CA THR A 238 20.66 -7.07 6.36
C THR A 238 19.78 -8.34 6.36
N GLU A 239 20.40 -9.51 6.45
CA GLU A 239 19.73 -10.65 7.09
C GLU A 239 19.46 -10.27 8.56
N ALA A 240 18.25 -9.81 8.85
CA ALA A 240 17.82 -9.54 10.22
C ALA A 240 17.72 -10.88 10.97
N LYS A 241 18.75 -11.21 11.77
CA LYS A 241 18.78 -12.41 12.63
C LYS A 241 17.46 -12.53 13.38
N SER A 242 16.62 -13.49 12.98
CA SER A 242 15.17 -13.34 13.16
C SER A 242 14.63 -13.60 14.58
N GLY A 243 15.52 -13.87 15.54
CA GLY A 243 15.15 -14.19 16.92
C GLY A 243 14.57 -13.05 17.77
N ASN A 244 14.60 -11.78 17.31
CA ASN A 244 14.00 -10.67 18.07
C ASN A 244 13.62 -9.43 17.21
N MET A 245 12.93 -9.64 16.08
CA MET A 245 12.38 -8.51 15.32
C MET A 245 11.17 -7.91 16.06
N THR A 246 11.14 -6.58 16.20
CA THR A 246 10.02 -5.86 16.86
C THR A 246 9.08 -5.23 15.83
N VAL A 247 7.90 -4.76 16.25
CA VAL A 247 7.00 -3.96 15.38
C VAL A 247 7.72 -2.72 14.82
N LYS A 248 8.58 -2.08 15.61
CA LYS A 248 9.42 -0.95 15.15
C LYS A 248 10.37 -1.41 14.03
N THR A 249 11.09 -2.51 14.23
CA THR A 249 12.02 -3.08 13.25
C THR A 249 11.31 -3.51 11.96
N LEU A 250 10.11 -4.08 12.08
CA LEU A 250 9.28 -4.45 10.93
C LEU A 250 8.86 -3.21 10.12
N MET A 251 8.50 -2.10 10.80
CA MET A 251 8.19 -0.83 10.13
C MET A 251 9.43 -0.15 9.51
N GLU A 252 10.61 -0.29 10.12
CA GLU A 252 11.88 0.20 9.56
C GLU A 252 12.23 -0.53 8.24
N VAL A 253 12.08 -1.87 8.20
CA VAL A 253 12.24 -2.67 6.97
C VAL A 253 11.20 -2.29 5.91
N TYR A 254 9.94 -2.14 6.32
CA TYR A 254 8.82 -1.77 5.44
C TYR A 254 9.02 -0.41 4.75
N GLU A 255 9.43 0.63 5.49
CA GLU A 255 9.73 1.96 4.91
C GLU A 255 10.87 1.89 3.90
N GLY A 256 11.88 1.03 4.13
CA GLY A 256 12.93 0.72 3.16
C GLY A 256 12.38 0.12 1.86
N CYS A 257 11.57 -0.93 1.97
CA CYS A 257 10.95 -1.60 0.81
C CYS A 257 10.08 -0.64 -0.03
N ILE A 258 9.20 0.14 0.61
CA ILE A 258 8.30 1.04 -0.12
C ILE A 258 9.04 2.25 -0.70
N THR A 259 10.18 2.67 -0.14
CA THR A 259 10.99 3.76 -0.70
C THR A 259 11.57 3.41 -2.07
N HIS A 260 12.12 2.20 -2.24
CA HIS A 260 12.58 1.74 -3.55
C HIS A 260 11.42 1.62 -4.56
N LEU A 261 10.29 1.07 -4.12
CA LEU A 261 9.08 0.97 -4.94
C LEU A 261 8.57 2.35 -5.41
N ARG A 262 8.45 3.32 -4.49
CA ARG A 262 8.04 4.71 -4.77
C ARG A 262 8.96 5.35 -5.83
N LYS A 263 10.28 5.19 -5.72
CA LYS A 263 11.25 5.68 -6.71
C LYS A 263 11.02 5.05 -8.09
N SER A 264 10.91 3.72 -8.16
CA SER A 264 10.70 3.00 -9.43
C SER A 264 9.39 3.40 -10.13
N GLN A 265 8.28 3.49 -9.39
CA GLN A 265 6.99 3.92 -9.95
C GLN A 265 7.01 5.41 -10.35
N GLY A 266 7.72 6.28 -9.61
CA GLY A 266 7.91 7.68 -10.00
C GLY A 266 8.60 7.84 -11.36
N THR A 267 9.69 7.11 -11.61
CA THR A 267 10.35 7.09 -12.93
C THR A 267 9.43 6.57 -14.03
N ARG A 268 8.65 5.50 -13.76
CA ARG A 268 7.66 4.96 -14.71
C ARG A 268 6.58 6.00 -15.04
N ARG A 269 6.04 6.70 -14.04
CA ARG A 269 5.05 7.78 -14.22
C ARG A 269 5.56 8.88 -15.13
N VAL A 270 6.74 9.43 -14.84
CA VAL A 270 7.37 10.50 -15.66
C VAL A 270 7.55 10.04 -17.11
N ASN A 271 8.03 8.82 -17.34
CA ASN A 271 8.22 8.29 -18.70
C ASN A 271 6.91 7.92 -19.41
N SER A 272 5.82 7.72 -18.67
CA SER A 272 4.48 7.51 -19.23
C SER A 272 3.83 8.83 -19.64
N LEU A 273 3.81 9.81 -18.72
CA LEU A 273 3.16 11.11 -18.92
C LEU A 273 3.84 11.93 -20.03
N LYS A 274 5.15 11.77 -20.26
CA LYS A 274 5.84 12.34 -21.44
C LYS A 274 5.18 12.01 -22.78
N ARG A 275 4.43 10.90 -22.90
CA ARG A 275 3.73 10.49 -24.13
C ARG A 275 2.36 11.17 -24.32
N ILE A 276 1.88 11.87 -23.29
CA ILE A 276 0.63 12.64 -23.28
C ILE A 276 0.84 14.08 -22.77
N SER A 277 2.07 14.59 -22.83
CA SER A 277 2.39 16.00 -22.54
C SER A 277 1.55 16.92 -23.43
N PRO A 278 0.89 17.98 -22.89
CA PRO A 278 1.13 18.61 -21.58
C PRO A 278 0.47 17.95 -20.36
N ALA A 279 -0.39 16.94 -20.51
CA ALA A 279 -1.14 16.36 -19.40
C ALA A 279 -0.24 15.75 -18.32
N ASN A 280 -0.28 16.31 -17.11
CA ASN A 280 0.54 15.89 -15.97
C ASN A 280 -0.24 15.91 -14.66
N PHE A 281 -0.48 14.73 -14.09
CA PHE A 281 -1.21 14.60 -12.83
C PHE A 281 -0.31 14.71 -11.60
N THR A 282 -0.68 15.56 -10.65
CA THR A 282 -0.08 15.64 -9.31
C THR A 282 -1.16 15.72 -8.23
N ARG A 283 -0.80 15.65 -6.94
CA ARG A 283 -1.76 15.97 -5.86
C ARG A 283 -2.22 17.43 -5.92
N GLY A 284 -1.36 18.34 -6.38
CA GLY A 284 -1.67 19.77 -6.50
C GLY A 284 -2.68 20.05 -7.62
N THR A 285 -2.54 19.42 -8.78
CA THR A 285 -3.46 19.66 -9.93
C THR A 285 -4.90 19.27 -9.64
N ARG A 286 -5.18 18.46 -8.60
CA ARG A 286 -6.56 18.09 -8.22
C ARG A 286 -7.42 19.27 -7.80
N THR A 287 -6.84 20.42 -7.44
CA THR A 287 -7.60 21.67 -7.22
C THR A 287 -8.18 22.28 -8.50
N ARG A 288 -7.76 21.79 -9.69
CA ARG A 288 -8.30 22.18 -11.00
C ARG A 288 -9.51 21.35 -11.44
N VAL A 289 -9.88 20.31 -10.67
CA VAL A 289 -11.13 19.57 -10.94
C VAL A 289 -12.30 20.48 -10.52
N PRO A 290 -13.25 20.80 -11.43
CA PRO A 290 -14.38 21.66 -11.09
C PRO A 290 -15.21 21.11 -9.92
N ASN A 291 -15.78 21.99 -9.10
CA ASN A 291 -16.56 21.58 -7.92
C ASN A 291 -17.75 20.71 -8.31
N GLU A 292 -18.33 20.97 -9.47
CA GLU A 292 -19.45 20.27 -10.09
C GLU A 292 -19.08 18.81 -10.35
N VAL A 293 -17.86 18.58 -10.87
CA VAL A 293 -17.29 17.23 -11.08
C VAL A 293 -16.98 16.55 -9.74
N ILE A 294 -16.52 17.30 -8.72
CA ILE A 294 -16.35 16.75 -7.37
C ILE A 294 -17.69 16.32 -6.75
N GLN A 295 -18.79 17.07 -6.96
CA GLN A 295 -20.13 16.67 -6.51
C GLN A 295 -20.69 15.51 -7.35
N GLN A 296 -20.42 15.46 -8.66
CA GLN A 296 -20.74 14.32 -9.53
C GLN A 296 -20.07 13.04 -9.00
N ILE A 297 -18.77 13.09 -8.67
CA ILE A 297 -18.03 11.97 -8.07
C ILE A 297 -18.69 11.50 -6.77
N LYS A 298 -19.04 12.42 -5.85
CA LYS A 298 -19.74 12.07 -4.59
C LYS A 298 -21.10 11.44 -4.84
N SER A 299 -21.89 11.99 -5.76
CA SER A 299 -23.24 11.51 -6.11
C SER A 299 -23.23 10.09 -6.70
N LEU A 300 -22.24 9.81 -7.57
CA LEU A 300 -22.02 8.49 -8.18
C LEU A 300 -21.37 7.48 -7.22
N ASN A 301 -20.79 7.95 -6.10
CA ASN A 301 -20.09 7.12 -5.11
C ASN A 301 -20.68 7.27 -3.69
N ASN A 302 -22.00 7.46 -3.62
CA ASN A 302 -22.74 7.75 -2.39
C ASN A 302 -22.64 6.65 -1.32
N LEU A 303 -22.59 5.37 -1.72
CA LEU A 303 -22.41 4.25 -0.79
C LEU A 303 -20.96 4.19 -0.27
N ASP A 304 -19.98 4.46 -1.14
CA ASP A 304 -18.56 4.54 -0.75
C ASP A 304 -18.29 5.71 0.22
N VAL A 305 -19.03 6.83 0.12
CA VAL A 305 -18.95 7.95 1.08
C VAL A 305 -19.34 7.49 2.48
N GLU A 306 -20.52 6.86 2.64
CA GLU A 306 -20.97 6.37 3.94
C GLU A 306 -20.17 5.15 4.43
N LEU A 307 -19.64 4.32 3.53
CA LEU A 307 -18.73 3.22 3.89
C LEU A 307 -17.38 3.75 4.39
N TYR A 308 -16.81 4.77 3.76
CA TYR A 308 -15.54 5.37 4.17
C TYR A 308 -15.65 6.11 5.50
N LYS A 309 -16.79 6.79 5.75
CA LYS A 309 -17.14 7.34 7.05
C LYS A 309 -17.19 6.24 8.12
N TYR A 310 -17.86 5.11 7.84
CA TYR A 310 -17.91 3.98 8.76
C TYR A 310 -16.52 3.34 9.00
N ALA A 311 -15.71 3.21 7.95
CA ALA A 311 -14.33 2.70 8.05
C ALA A 311 -13.44 3.60 8.92
N LYS A 312 -13.63 4.93 8.90
CA LYS A 312 -12.96 5.86 9.83
C LYS A 312 -13.36 5.60 11.29
N GLU A 313 -14.64 5.35 11.57
CA GLU A 313 -15.09 5.02 12.92
C GLU A 313 -14.47 3.72 13.44
N ILE A 314 -14.30 2.71 12.58
CA ILE A 314 -13.58 1.46 12.93
C ILE A 314 -12.09 1.76 13.19
N PHE A 315 -11.45 2.50 12.28
CA PHE A 315 -10.03 2.83 12.36
C PHE A 315 -9.65 3.56 13.66
N VAL A 316 -10.43 4.58 14.05
CA VAL A 316 -10.21 5.32 15.31
C VAL A 316 -10.36 4.41 16.53
N LYS A 317 -11.35 3.52 16.56
CA LYS A 317 -11.55 2.55 17.64
C LYS A 317 -10.36 1.60 17.78
N GLU A 318 -9.85 1.05 16.67
CA GLU A 318 -8.66 0.18 16.67
C GLU A 318 -7.39 0.95 17.10
N HIS A 319 -7.19 2.19 16.64
CA HIS A 319 -6.07 3.04 17.09
C HIS A 319 -6.12 3.32 18.60
N GLU A 320 -7.29 3.65 19.15
CA GLU A 320 -7.48 3.81 20.59
C GLU A 320 -7.19 2.52 21.37
N LEU A 321 -7.64 1.36 20.89
CA LEU A 321 -7.41 0.07 21.55
C LEU A 321 -5.92 -0.28 21.60
N VAL A 322 -5.19 -0.10 20.49
CA VAL A 322 -3.73 -0.30 20.45
C VAL A 322 -3.02 0.69 21.38
N SER A 323 -3.43 1.96 21.38
CA SER A 323 -2.85 2.99 22.26
C SER A 323 -3.03 2.66 23.75
N LYS A 324 -4.25 2.28 24.17
CA LYS A 324 -4.57 1.87 25.55
C LYS A 324 -3.77 0.64 25.96
N LYS A 325 -3.61 -0.35 25.06
CA LYS A 325 -2.80 -1.55 25.27
C LYS A 325 -1.32 -1.23 25.49
N LEU A 326 -0.73 -0.36 24.66
CA LEU A 326 0.67 0.06 24.79
C LEU A 326 0.94 0.79 26.12
N VAL A 327 0.05 1.69 26.53
CA VAL A 327 0.15 2.37 27.84
C VAL A 327 0.03 1.38 29.00
N SER A 328 -0.87 0.39 28.91
CA SER A 328 -1.01 -0.66 29.92
C SER A 328 0.24 -1.54 30.03
N THR A 329 0.81 -1.98 28.90
CA THR A 329 2.07 -2.75 28.89
C THR A 329 3.24 -1.93 29.46
N SER A 330 3.34 -0.64 29.11
CA SER A 330 4.36 0.26 29.67
C SER A 330 4.24 0.39 31.20
N LYS A 331 3.04 0.67 31.72
CA LYS A 331 2.80 0.73 33.17
C LYS A 331 3.18 -0.57 33.89
N ARG A 332 2.85 -1.72 33.29
CA ARG A 332 3.25 -3.03 33.84
C ARG A 332 4.76 -3.19 33.88
N SER A 333 5.47 -2.89 32.78
CA SER A 333 6.94 -2.98 32.75
C SER A 333 7.64 -2.04 33.75
N ILE A 334 7.05 -0.89 34.09
CA ILE A 334 7.56 0.02 35.13
C ILE A 334 7.38 -0.60 36.52
N VAL A 335 6.23 -1.20 36.80
CA VAL A 335 5.98 -1.90 38.09
C VAL A 335 6.87 -3.13 38.23
N ASP A 336 7.03 -3.93 37.17
CA ASP A 336 7.90 -5.11 37.17
C ASP A 336 9.38 -4.69 37.41
N LEU A 337 9.85 -3.63 36.74
CA LEU A 337 11.19 -3.05 36.97
C LEU A 337 11.35 -2.49 38.39
N GLN A 338 10.32 -1.83 38.95
CA GLN A 338 10.34 -1.31 40.32
C GLN A 338 10.38 -2.44 41.36
N ASN A 339 9.74 -3.58 41.07
CA ASN A 339 9.78 -4.78 41.91
C ASN A 339 11.14 -5.49 41.85
N GLU A 340 11.77 -5.61 40.67
CA GLU A 340 13.15 -6.10 40.56
C GLU A 340 14.15 -5.16 41.26
N LEU A 341 13.96 -3.84 41.15
CA LEU A 341 14.78 -2.88 41.88
C LEU A 341 14.62 -3.09 43.41
N ARG A 342 13.39 -3.27 43.89
CA ARG A 342 13.11 -3.50 45.32
C ARG A 342 13.61 -4.86 45.83
N SER A 343 13.73 -5.88 44.97
CA SER A 343 14.34 -7.17 45.35
C SER A 343 15.88 -7.10 45.37
N VAL A 344 16.50 -6.44 44.39
CA VAL A 344 17.96 -6.23 44.33
C VAL A 344 18.47 -5.33 45.46
N PHE A 345 17.72 -4.30 45.83
CA PHE A 345 18.06 -3.39 46.94
C PHE A 345 17.44 -3.82 48.30
N GLY A 346 17.03 -5.08 48.43
CA GLY A 346 17.02 -5.81 49.70
C GLY A 346 16.32 -5.14 50.89
N GLY A 347 15.09 -4.66 50.71
CA GLY A 347 14.29 -4.12 51.82
C GLY A 347 14.80 -2.79 52.42
N MET A 348 15.68 -2.08 51.72
CA MET A 348 16.17 -0.76 52.14
C MET A 348 15.07 0.32 52.04
N ASP A 349 14.89 1.09 53.11
CA ASP A 349 13.85 2.13 53.22
C ASP A 349 13.83 3.10 52.02
N ASP A 350 12.64 3.51 51.57
CA ASP A 350 12.48 4.35 50.38
C ASP A 350 13.26 5.68 50.46
N GLU A 351 13.44 6.23 51.67
CA GLU A 351 14.26 7.44 51.90
C GLU A 351 15.76 7.20 51.64
N LYS A 352 16.28 6.01 51.97
CA LYS A 352 17.68 5.62 51.68
C LYS A 352 17.85 5.35 50.18
N MET A 353 16.88 4.68 49.56
CA MET A 353 16.86 4.48 48.10
C MET A 353 16.95 5.80 47.33
N TRP A 354 16.16 6.81 47.72
CA TRP A 354 16.19 8.12 47.06
C TRP A 354 17.49 8.90 47.31
N LYS A 355 18.13 8.75 48.48
CA LYS A 355 19.49 9.27 48.71
C LYS A 355 20.53 8.59 47.81
N PHE A 356 20.48 7.26 47.65
CA PHE A 356 21.37 6.53 46.75
C PHE A 356 21.18 6.92 45.27
N VAL A 357 19.95 7.02 44.79
CA VAL A 357 19.66 7.45 43.40
C VAL A 357 20.12 8.90 43.18
N SER A 358 19.89 9.81 44.14
CA SER A 358 20.35 11.19 44.05
C SER A 358 21.89 11.30 43.96
N VAL A 359 22.62 10.55 44.81
CA VAL A 359 24.09 10.48 44.75
C VAL A 359 24.58 9.89 43.42
N ALA A 360 23.96 8.82 42.93
CA ALA A 360 24.29 8.24 41.63
C ALA A 360 24.06 9.23 40.47
N LEU A 361 22.97 9.99 40.50
CA LEU A 361 22.65 11.01 39.50
C LEU A 361 23.68 12.16 39.52
N MET A 362 24.08 12.61 40.71
CA MET A 362 25.11 13.63 40.90
C MET A 362 26.49 13.18 40.41
N LEU A 363 26.88 11.92 40.69
CA LEU A 363 28.13 11.34 40.16
C LEU A 363 28.10 11.22 38.64
N LEU A 364 26.96 10.85 38.05
CA LEU A 364 26.80 10.74 36.60
C LEU A 364 26.80 12.11 35.91
N LEU A 365 26.20 13.14 36.53
CA LEU A 365 26.32 14.55 36.11
C LEU A 365 27.77 15.05 36.17
N LEU A 366 28.49 14.77 37.26
CA LEU A 366 29.92 15.11 37.39
C LEU A 366 30.78 14.41 36.33
N PHE A 367 30.49 13.16 36.00
CA PHE A 367 31.17 12.42 34.93
C PHE A 367 30.89 13.03 33.55
N LEU A 368 29.63 13.38 33.25
CA LEU A 368 29.26 14.08 32.01
C LEU A 368 29.92 15.46 31.91
N LEU A 369 29.98 16.23 33.01
CA LEU A 369 30.70 17.50 33.07
C LEU A 369 32.20 17.33 32.84
N PHE A 370 32.83 16.30 33.43
CA PHE A 370 34.24 15.97 33.20
C PHE A 370 34.54 15.62 31.74
N LEU A 371 33.67 14.82 31.10
CA LEU A 371 33.75 14.53 29.66
C LEU A 371 33.60 15.82 28.83
N PHE A 372 32.65 16.69 29.17
CA PHE A 372 32.39 17.94 28.46
C PHE A 372 33.56 18.93 28.59
N VAL A 373 34.14 19.08 29.78
CA VAL A 373 35.33 19.92 30.03
C VAL A 373 36.55 19.40 29.27
N ASN A 374 36.77 18.08 29.23
CA ASN A 374 37.87 17.48 28.47
C ASN A 374 37.66 17.61 26.95
N ALA A 375 36.42 17.49 26.46
CA ALA A 375 36.08 17.77 25.07
C ALA A 375 36.35 19.25 24.70
N ARG A 376 36.07 20.19 25.63
CA ARG A 376 36.33 21.63 25.44
C ARG A 376 37.83 21.94 25.42
N ARG A 377 38.63 21.39 26.36
CA ARG A 377 40.11 21.48 26.36
C ARG A 377 40.75 20.94 25.08
N ARG A 378 40.25 19.81 24.55
CA ARG A 378 40.73 19.24 23.28
C ARG A 378 40.41 20.11 22.04
N ARG A 379 39.45 21.05 22.13
CA ARG A 379 39.16 22.02 21.06
C ARG A 379 40.06 23.25 21.11
N THR A 380 40.35 23.80 22.29
CA THR A 380 41.19 25.01 22.43
C THR A 380 42.66 24.74 22.14
N SER A 381 43.16 23.54 22.41
CA SER A 381 44.55 23.12 22.12
C SER A 381 44.91 22.99 20.63
N LYS A 382 44.02 23.37 19.70
CA LYS A 382 44.24 23.33 18.25
C LYS A 382 44.32 24.70 17.56
N VAL A 383 44.29 25.79 18.32
CA VAL A 383 44.70 27.11 17.80
C VAL A 383 46.22 27.20 17.91
N LYS A 384 46.93 27.05 16.79
CA LYS A 384 48.28 27.58 16.65
C LYS A 384 48.18 29.05 16.28
N ILE A 385 49.06 29.86 16.87
CA ILE A 385 49.59 31.09 16.28
C ILE A 385 50.72 30.67 15.34
#